data_AF-A0A8J6PEZ2-F1
#
_entry.id   AF-A0A8J6PEZ2-F1
#
_cell.length_a   1.000
_cell.length_b   1.000
_cell.length_c   1.000
_cell.angle_alpha   90.00
_cell.angle_beta   90.00
_cell.angle_gamma   90.00
#
_symmetry.space_group_name_H-M   'P 1'
#
loop_
_entity.id
_entity.type
_entity.pdbx_description
1 polymer ?
#
loop_
_entity_poly.entity_id
_entity_poly.type
_entity_poly.pdbx_seq_one_letter_code
_entity_poly.pdbx_strand_id
1 'polypeptide(L)' 'MTTALHRRGRWITEVDCSLDAFRAALDHPTRRDDYPFAESVTDGVLVYDSDRLRSVAATRRRDVQTELLAALSDGP' A
#
# COMPACT_ATOMS: atom_id res chain seq x y z
N MET A 1 -15.42 -3.65 -12.04
CA MET A 1 -15.91 -4.76 -11.19
C MET A 1 -14.85 -4.98 -10.12
N THR A 2 -15.04 -4.37 -8.95
CA THR A 2 -14.05 -4.30 -7.85
C THR A 2 -14.52 -5.23 -6.75
N THR A 3 -13.82 -6.33 -6.47
CA THR A 3 -13.85 -7.17 -5.24
C THR A 3 -12.84 -8.32 -5.44
N ALA A 4 -12.04 -8.84 -4.50
CA ALA A 4 -11.36 -8.37 -3.29
C ALA A 4 -10.41 -9.52 -2.87
N LEU A 5 -9.31 -9.21 -2.16
CA LEU A 5 -8.61 -10.03 -1.17
C LEU A 5 -8.95 -11.54 -1.10
N HIS A 6 -8.08 -12.41 -1.65
CA HIS A 6 -7.91 -13.80 -1.18
C HIS A 6 -6.56 -14.41 -1.59
N ARG A 7 -5.45 -13.87 -1.06
CA ARG A 7 -4.12 -14.50 -1.23
C ARG A 7 -3.55 -15.10 0.04
N ARG A 8 -4.42 -15.56 0.95
CA ARG A 8 -3.97 -16.37 2.08
C ARG A 8 -3.88 -17.82 1.62
N GLY A 9 -2.68 -18.22 1.19
CA GLY A 9 -2.29 -19.63 1.02
C GLY A 9 -2.02 -20.12 -0.40
N ARG A 10 -2.15 -19.27 -1.44
CA ARG A 10 -1.84 -19.67 -2.83
C ARG A 10 -0.55 -19.01 -3.31
N TRP A 11 0.38 -19.83 -3.81
CA TRP A 11 1.64 -19.40 -4.42
C TRP A 11 1.39 -18.39 -5.54
N ILE A 12 2.36 -17.49 -5.76
CA ILE A 12 2.35 -16.59 -6.92
C ILE A 12 2.51 -17.41 -8.19
N THR A 13 1.59 -17.20 -9.14
CA THR A 13 1.61 -17.84 -10.47
C THR A 13 1.81 -16.77 -11.54
N GLU A 14 2.13 -17.19 -12.76
CA GLU A 14 2.35 -16.28 -13.89
C GLU A 14 1.15 -15.38 -14.21
N VAL A 15 -0.08 -15.89 -14.01
CA VAL A 15 -1.33 -15.13 -14.19
C VAL A 15 -1.42 -13.92 -13.26
N ASP A 16 -0.72 -13.95 -12.13
CA ASP A 16 -0.68 -12.85 -11.18
C ASP A 16 0.35 -11.77 -11.54
N CYS A 17 1.21 -12.02 -12.54
CA CYS A 17 2.32 -11.15 -12.95
C CYS A 17 2.11 -10.59 -14.36
N SER A 18 0.99 -9.87 -14.58
CA SER A 18 0.70 -9.23 -15.87
C SER A 18 1.47 -7.92 -16.05
N LEU A 19 2.25 -7.82 -17.13
CA LEU A 19 2.94 -6.57 -17.51
C LEU A 19 1.95 -5.46 -17.90
N ASP A 20 0.80 -5.80 -18.46
CA ASP A 20 -0.20 -4.79 -18.83
C ASP A 20 -0.92 -4.25 -17.60
N ALA A 21 -1.19 -5.10 -16.60
CA ALA A 21 -1.69 -4.65 -15.30
C ALA A 21 -0.66 -3.77 -14.58
N PHE A 22 0.63 -4.11 -14.66
CA PHE A 22 1.70 -3.30 -14.12
C PHE A 22 1.80 -1.93 -14.82
N ARG A 23 1.74 -1.88 -16.15
CA ARG A 23 1.74 -0.62 -16.90
C ARG A 23 0.56 0.27 -16.53
N ALA A 24 -0.64 -0.31 -16.44
CA ALA A 24 -1.83 0.45 -16.03
C ALA A 24 -1.71 1.00 -14.60
N ALA A 25 -1.04 0.29 -13.68
CA ALA A 25 -0.78 0.79 -12.34
C ALA A 25 0.18 2.00 -12.33
N LEU A 26 1.15 2.06 -13.24
CA LEU A 26 2.07 3.20 -13.35
C LEU A 26 1.41 4.49 -13.83
N ASP A 27 0.29 4.40 -14.55
CA ASP A 27 -0.49 5.57 -14.97
C ASP A 27 -1.20 6.27 -13.79
N HIS A 28 -1.30 5.60 -12.64
CA HIS A 28 -1.88 6.13 -11.41
C HIS A 28 -0.77 6.45 -10.39
N PRO A 29 -0.24 7.69 -10.37
CA PRO A 29 0.85 8.04 -9.47
C PRO A 29 0.39 8.04 -8.02
N THR A 30 1.10 7.29 -7.17
CA THR A 30 0.95 7.36 -5.72
C THR A 30 1.25 8.77 -5.24
N ARG A 31 0.28 9.38 -4.54
CA ARG A 31 0.44 10.71 -3.95
C ARG A 31 0.64 10.57 -2.46
N ARG A 32 1.69 11.19 -1.93
CA ARG A 32 1.95 11.19 -0.48
C ARG A 32 0.76 11.73 0.32
N ASP A 33 0.01 12.69 -0.23
CA ASP A 33 -1.10 13.35 0.47
C ASP A 33 -2.26 12.39 0.80
N ASP A 34 -2.36 11.28 0.08
CA ASP A 34 -3.35 10.23 0.33
C ASP A 34 -2.94 9.32 1.51
N TYR A 35 -1.68 9.44 1.96
CA TYR A 35 -1.04 8.62 3.00
C TYR A 35 -0.40 9.52 4.08
N PRO A 36 -1.22 10.08 5.00
CA PRO A 36 -0.74 11.02 6.02
C PRO A 36 0.34 10.43 6.96
N PHE A 37 0.38 9.11 7.13
CA PHE A 37 1.39 8.47 7.98
C PHE A 37 2.69 8.13 7.25
N ALA A 38 2.68 8.02 5.92
CA ALA A 38 3.90 7.95 5.12
C ALA A 38 4.77 9.19 5.35
N GLU A 39 6.09 9.01 5.34
CA GLU A 39 7.07 10.09 5.38
C GLU A 39 7.25 10.69 3.98
N SER A 40 7.41 9.83 2.98
CA SER A 40 7.63 10.21 1.59
C SER A 40 7.10 9.15 0.63
N VAL A 41 7.08 9.49 -0.66
CA VAL A 41 6.92 8.55 -1.77
C VAL A 41 8.22 8.57 -2.56
N THR A 42 8.85 7.41 -2.75
CA THR A 42 10.07 7.24 -3.54
C THR A 42 9.76 6.26 -4.67
N ASP A 43 9.88 6.71 -5.92
CA ASP A 43 9.58 5.89 -7.11
C ASP A 43 8.19 5.21 -7.07
N GLY A 44 7.18 5.93 -6.56
CA GLY A 44 5.81 5.41 -6.38
C GLY A 44 5.63 4.50 -5.15
N VAL A 45 6.66 4.32 -4.33
CA VAL A 45 6.60 3.50 -3.11
C VAL A 45 6.49 4.37 -1.86
N LEU A 46 5.54 4.04 -0.99
CA LEU A 46 5.40 4.70 0.32
C LEU A 46 6.54 4.31 1.25
N VAL A 47 7.22 5.33 1.79
CA VAL A 47 8.27 5.17 2.79
C VAL A 47 7.74 5.62 4.14
N TYR A 48 7.91 4.79 5.16
CA TYR A 48 7.47 5.09 6.53
C TYR A 48 8.65 5.16 7.49
N ASP A 49 8.80 6.28 8.18
CA ASP A 49 9.69 6.37 9.33
C ASP A 49 9.12 5.55 10.50
N SER A 50 9.84 4.51 10.90
CA SER A 50 9.34 3.52 11.88
C SER A 50 9.16 4.11 13.28
N ASP A 51 10.00 5.04 13.71
CA ASP A 51 9.95 5.61 15.06
C ASP A 51 8.79 6.60 15.18
N ARG A 52 8.62 7.49 14.20
CA ARG A 52 7.45 8.36 14.06
C ARG A 52 6.18 7.54 13.97
N LEU A 53 6.15 6.48 13.17
CA LEU A 53 4.97 5.64 13.00
C LEU A 53 4.58 4.93 14.31
N ARG A 54 5.56 4.39 15.06
CA ARG A 54 5.34 3.80 16.39
C ARG A 54 4.82 4.82 17.40
N SER A 55 5.38 6.04 17.39
CA SER A 55 4.94 7.14 18.25
C SER A 55 3.49 7.53 17.97
N VAL A 56 3.11 7.71 16.70
CA VAL A 56 1.72 8.02 16.30
C VAL A 56 0.78 6.87 16.64
N ALA A 57 1.19 5.63 16.41
CA ALA A 57 0.38 4.45 16.71
C ALA A 57 0.09 4.26 18.20
N ALA A 58 0.83 4.90 19.11
CA ALA A 58 0.54 4.89 20.54
C ALA A 58 -0.85 5.51 20.87
N THR A 59 -1.32 6.44 20.03
CA THR A 59 -2.63 7.11 20.22
C THR A 59 -3.60 6.90 19.06
N ARG A 60 -3.09 6.69 17.84
CA ARG A 60 -3.89 6.56 16.60
C ARG A 60 -3.70 5.21 15.91
N ARG A 61 -3.57 4.14 16.70
CA ARG A 61 -3.27 2.79 16.19
C ARG A 61 -4.17 2.34 15.04
N ARG A 62 -5.48 2.56 15.16
CA ARG A 62 -6.45 2.11 14.13
C ARG A 62 -6.25 2.84 12.82
N ASP A 63 -6.08 4.15 12.85
CA ASP A 63 -5.85 4.96 11.65
C ASP A 63 -4.59 4.49 10.91
N VAL A 64 -3.49 4.29 11.64
CA VAL A 64 -2.23 3.76 11.09
C VAL A 64 -2.44 2.37 10.47
N GLN A 65 -3.17 1.48 11.16
CA GLN A 65 -3.47 0.16 10.64
C GLN A 65 -4.35 0.19 9.38
N THR A 66 -5.32 1.10 9.32
CA THR A 66 -6.18 1.28 8.15
C THR A 66 -5.36 1.70 6.94
N GLU A 67 -4.46 2.68 7.09
CA GLU A 67 -3.57 3.12 6.01
C GLU A 67 -2.65 1.98 5.55
N LEU A 68 -1.98 1.29 6.48
CA LEU A 68 -1.09 0.18 6.14
C LEU A 68 -1.85 -0.99 5.49
N LEU A 69 -3.07 -1.27 5.93
CA LEU A 69 -3.89 -2.32 5.33
C LEU A 69 -4.23 -1.98 3.88
N ALA A 70 -4.66 -0.74 3.61
CA ALA A 70 -4.96 -0.27 2.25
C ALA A 70 -3.72 -0.37 1.36
N ALA A 71 -2.60 0.24 1.77
CA ALA A 71 -1.36 0.24 1.01
C ALA A 71 -0.81 -1.17 0.71
N LEU A 72 -0.91 -2.10 1.66
CA LEU A 72 -0.41 -3.47 1.49
C LEU A 72 -1.39 -4.40 0.74
N SER A 73 -2.68 -4.09 0.74
CA SER A 73 -3.70 -4.95 0.12
C SER A 73 -3.99 -4.52 -1.32
N ASP A 74 -4.14 -3.22 -1.53
CA ASP A 74 -4.60 -2.65 -2.78
C ASP A 74 -3.46 -1.98 -3.56
N GLY A 75 -2.31 -1.79 -2.92
CA GLY A 75 -1.21 -0.98 -3.42
C GLY A 75 -1.33 0.48 -2.95
N PRO A 76 -0.27 1.27 -3.14
CA PRO A 76 -0.25 2.69 -2.82
C PRO A 76 -0.96 3.56 -3.87
#